data_AF-A0A7H4M621-F1
#
_entry.id   AF-A0A7H4M621-F1
#
_cell.length_a   1.000
_cell.length_b   1.000
_cell.length_c   1.000
_cell.angle_alpha   90.00
_cell.angle_beta   90.00
_cell.angle_gamma   90.00
#
_symmetry.space_group_name_H-M   'P 1'
#
loop_
_entity.id
_entity.type
_entity.pdbx_description
1 polymer ?
#
loop_
_entity_poly.entity_id
_entity_poly.type
_entity_poly.pdbx_seq_one_letter_code
_entity_poly.pdbx_strand_id
1 'polypeptide(L)'
;MPDGARYTHIDIIGNTASGSNITSITFSSAAEAKAMMQQTNVSFVSDAGMRARFTTLFNDLASADGAALFHCTAGKDRTGWTAAMLLSIAGVDEGTIMENYLATNDYTRQRVEATLAMMPPAMAAIYEPLLGVDASYLQAGWMKSAASTDR
;
A
#
# COMPACT_ATOMS: atom_id res chain seq x y z
N MET A 1 -1.28 9.39 21.73
CA MET A 1 -0.04 8.61 21.59
C MET A 1 0.44 8.26 22.99
N PRO A 2 1.04 7.08 23.21
CA PRO A 2 1.68 6.76 24.49
C PRO A 2 2.75 7.80 24.84
N ASP A 3 2.99 8.01 26.13
CA ASP A 3 4.03 8.93 26.60
C ASP A 3 5.40 8.50 26.06
N GLY A 4 6.18 9.48 25.58
CA GLY A 4 7.50 9.27 24.97
C GLY A 4 7.50 8.84 23.50
N ALA A 5 6.33 8.58 22.89
CA ALA A 5 6.28 8.22 21.48
C ALA A 5 6.56 9.43 20.56
N ARG A 6 7.56 9.29 19.67
CA ARG A 6 7.79 10.23 18.57
C ARG A 6 6.83 9.95 17.42
N TYR A 7 6.17 10.99 16.90
CA TYR A 7 5.32 10.88 15.72
C TYR A 7 5.91 11.68 14.55
N THR A 8 6.08 11.01 13.42
CA THR A 8 6.48 11.62 12.15
C THR A 8 5.38 11.37 11.12
N HIS A 9 4.93 12.44 10.44
CA HIS A 9 4.04 12.31 9.28
C HIS A 9 4.86 12.42 7.98
N ILE A 10 4.89 11.33 7.20
CA ILE A 10 5.61 11.28 5.93
C ILE A 10 4.59 11.11 4.81
N ASP A 11 4.40 12.15 4.01
CA ASP A 11 3.47 12.12 2.88
C ASP A 11 4.10 11.44 1.66
N ILE A 12 4.12 10.10 1.68
CA ILE A 12 4.72 9.26 0.62
C ILE A 12 4.25 9.68 -0.78
N ILE A 13 2.94 9.84 -0.97
CA ILE A 13 2.34 10.06 -2.30
C ILE A 13 2.39 11.55 -2.69
N GLY A 14 2.44 12.48 -1.74
CA GLY A 14 2.50 13.92 -2.02
C GLY A 14 1.18 14.45 -2.57
N ASN A 15 1.28 15.42 -3.47
CA ASN A 15 0.14 15.99 -4.21
C ASN A 15 -0.46 15.04 -5.27
N THR A 16 0.09 13.84 -5.45
CA THR A 16 -0.49 12.82 -6.34
C THR A 16 -1.68 12.13 -5.65
N ALA A 17 -2.59 11.50 -6.40
CA ALA A 17 -3.81 10.92 -5.87
C ALA A 17 -3.58 10.02 -4.62
N SER A 18 -3.97 10.51 -3.44
CA SER A 18 -4.00 9.75 -2.18
C SER A 18 -5.37 9.09 -2.00
N GLY A 19 -5.47 8.09 -1.12
CA GLY A 19 -6.74 7.51 -0.68
C GLY A 19 -7.75 8.54 -0.16
N SER A 20 -7.28 9.73 0.26
CA SER A 20 -8.10 10.88 0.66
C SER A 20 -8.88 11.51 -0.50
N ASN A 21 -8.39 11.39 -1.74
CA ASN A 21 -8.97 11.99 -2.94
C ASN A 21 -9.57 10.94 -3.88
N ILE A 22 -9.59 9.66 -3.49
CA ILE A 22 -10.06 8.57 -4.35
C ILE A 22 -11.55 8.70 -4.72
N THR A 23 -12.32 9.41 -3.89
CA THR A 23 -13.72 9.77 -4.13
C THR A 23 -13.89 10.94 -5.10
N SER A 24 -12.83 11.69 -5.41
CA SER A 24 -12.82 12.74 -6.43
C SER A 24 -12.43 12.23 -7.82
N ILE A 25 -12.09 10.94 -7.91
CA ILE A 25 -11.78 10.26 -9.16
C ILE A 25 -12.97 9.39 -9.53
N THR A 26 -13.56 9.68 -10.69
CA THR A 26 -14.60 8.85 -11.28
C THR A 26 -13.96 7.76 -12.10
N PHE A 27 -14.31 6.51 -11.81
CA PHE A 27 -13.90 5.36 -12.60
C PHE A 27 -15.07 4.87 -13.44
N SER A 28 -14.79 4.51 -14.70
CA SER A 28 -15.80 3.94 -15.60
C SER A 28 -15.88 2.41 -15.47
N SER A 29 -14.89 1.77 -14.84
CA SER A 29 -14.85 0.33 -14.64
C SER A 29 -13.94 -0.09 -13.48
N ALA A 30 -14.17 -1.30 -12.95
CA ALA A 30 -13.28 -1.93 -11.98
C ALA A 30 -11.85 -2.13 -12.51
N ALA A 31 -11.70 -2.37 -13.82
CA ALA A 31 -10.39 -2.54 -14.46
C ALA A 31 -9.57 -1.24 -14.42
N GLU A 32 -10.22 -0.09 -14.63
CA GLU A 32 -9.58 1.23 -14.52
C GLU A 32 -9.14 1.53 -13.09
N ALA A 33 -10.01 1.24 -12.12
CA ALA A 33 -9.70 1.33 -10.69
C ALA A 33 -8.48 0.45 -10.33
N LYS A 34 -8.48 -0.81 -10.80
CA LYS A 34 -7.37 -1.75 -10.61
C LYS A 34 -6.07 -1.24 -11.23
N ALA A 35 -6.12 -0.72 -12.45
CA ALA A 35 -4.95 -0.19 -13.16
C ALA A 35 -4.34 1.03 -12.44
N MET A 36 -5.17 1.91 -11.87
CA MET A 36 -4.70 3.03 -11.05
C MET A 36 -3.93 2.54 -9.81
N MET A 37 -4.44 1.51 -9.12
CA MET A 37 -3.76 0.93 -7.95
C MET A 37 -2.42 0.29 -8.32
N GLN A 38 -2.36 -0.43 -9.44
CA GLN A 38 -1.11 -0.97 -9.98
C GLN A 38 -0.11 0.15 -10.31
N GLN A 39 -0.57 1.18 -11.02
CA GLN A 39 0.28 2.32 -11.40
C GLN A 39 0.81 3.07 -10.18
N THR A 40 0.01 3.20 -9.11
CA THR A 40 0.48 3.81 -7.85
C THR A 40 1.62 3.00 -7.23
N ASN A 41 1.53 1.67 -7.23
CA ASN A 41 2.61 0.81 -6.73
C ASN A 41 3.86 0.88 -7.62
N VAL A 42 3.71 0.98 -8.94
CA VAL A 42 4.85 1.27 -9.84
C VAL A 42 5.52 2.58 -9.46
N SER A 43 4.73 3.62 -9.17
CA SER A 43 5.23 4.95 -8.80
C SER A 43 6.04 4.95 -7.50
N PHE A 44 5.76 4.04 -6.54
CA PHE A 44 6.60 3.89 -5.34
C PHE A 44 8.07 3.63 -5.68
N VAL A 45 8.34 3.00 -6.83
CA VAL A 45 9.69 2.72 -7.32
C VAL A 45 10.12 3.73 -8.38
N SER A 46 9.27 4.11 -9.32
CA SER A 46 9.69 4.95 -10.46
C SER A 46 9.77 6.44 -10.12
N ASP A 47 8.98 6.94 -9.17
CA ASP A 47 8.95 8.35 -8.79
C ASP A 47 10.05 8.70 -7.77
N ALA A 48 10.90 9.69 -8.09
CA ALA A 48 12.02 10.09 -7.24
C ALA A 48 11.58 10.72 -5.91
N GLY A 49 10.47 11.45 -5.90
CA GLY A 49 9.92 12.06 -4.70
C GLY A 49 9.39 11.00 -3.74
N MET A 50 8.61 10.03 -4.23
CA MET A 50 8.12 8.91 -3.45
C MET A 50 9.28 8.08 -2.87
N ARG A 51 10.29 7.75 -3.69
CA ARG A 51 11.50 7.06 -3.22
C ARG A 51 12.20 7.81 -2.09
N ALA A 52 12.43 9.12 -2.24
CA ALA A 52 13.10 9.93 -1.23
C ALA A 52 12.33 9.90 0.12
N ARG A 53 11.01 9.91 0.08
CA ARG A 53 10.16 9.84 1.28
C ARG A 53 10.15 8.45 1.90
N PHE A 54 10.19 7.38 1.10
CA PHE A 54 10.44 6.03 1.61
C PHE A 54 11.81 5.91 2.27
N THR A 55 12.86 6.53 1.70
CA THR A 55 14.17 6.60 2.35
C THR A 55 14.09 7.27 3.72
N THR A 56 13.37 8.39 3.85
CA THR A 56 13.13 9.01 5.17
C THR A 56 12.43 8.05 6.12
N LEU A 57 11.36 7.37 5.68
CA LEU A 57 10.63 6.40 6.49
C LEU A 57 11.53 5.26 6.99
N PHE A 58 12.29 4.62 6.10
CA PHE A 58 13.16 3.50 6.48
C PHE A 58 14.29 3.93 7.40
N ASN A 59 14.86 5.12 7.20
CA ASN A 59 15.88 5.67 8.12
C ASN A 59 15.28 5.99 9.50
N ASP A 60 14.06 6.51 9.57
CA ASP A 60 13.36 6.75 10.83
C ASP A 60 13.09 5.44 11.58
N LEU A 61 12.66 4.39 10.86
CA LEU A 61 12.44 3.06 11.42
C LEU A 61 13.73 2.39 11.90
N ALA A 62 14.80 2.48 11.12
CA ALA A 62 16.11 1.93 11.47
C ALA A 62 16.76 2.65 12.67
N SER A 63 16.40 3.91 12.91
CA SER A 63 16.92 4.72 14.02
C SER A 63 16.01 4.68 15.25
N ALA A 64 14.94 3.88 15.25
CA ALA A 64 14.02 3.80 16.36
C ALA A 64 14.62 2.97 17.51
N ASP A 65 14.69 3.57 18.70
CA ASP A 65 15.04 2.85 19.93
C ASP A 65 13.83 2.04 20.41
N GLY A 66 13.73 0.79 19.92
CA GLY A 66 12.68 -0.17 20.31
C GLY A 66 11.61 -0.37 19.23
N ALA A 67 10.36 -0.62 19.66
CA ALA A 67 9.27 -0.95 18.75
C ALA A 67 8.77 0.29 17.99
N ALA A 68 8.56 0.15 16.69
CA ALA A 68 7.97 1.19 15.84
C ALA A 68 6.60 0.76 15.29
N LEU A 69 5.68 1.71 15.21
CA LEU A 69 4.39 1.56 14.54
C LEU A 69 4.38 2.44 13.28
N PHE A 70 4.06 1.85 12.14
CA PHE A 70 3.84 2.57 10.89
C PHE A 70 2.45 2.25 10.35
N HIS A 71 1.75 3.26 9.83
CA HIS A 71 0.44 3.10 9.22
C HIS A 71 0.24 4.14 8.11
N CYS A 72 -0.80 3.94 7.30
CA CYS A 72 -1.31 4.95 6.39
C CYS A 72 -2.78 5.22 6.72
N THR A 73 -3.58 5.72 5.77
CA THR A 73 -5.01 5.98 6.00
C THR A 73 -5.80 4.68 6.20
N ALA A 74 -5.70 3.75 5.24
CA ALA A 74 -6.48 2.50 5.26
C ALA A 74 -5.70 1.30 5.81
N GLY A 75 -4.39 1.46 6.02
CA GLY A 75 -3.49 0.39 6.45
C GLY A 75 -3.11 -0.62 5.37
N LYS A 76 -3.31 -0.31 4.08
CA LYS A 76 -3.18 -1.29 2.99
C LYS A 76 -2.01 -1.02 2.02
N ASP A 77 -2.01 0.08 1.26
CA ASP A 77 -1.08 0.23 0.12
C ASP A 77 0.32 0.62 0.57
N ARG A 78 0.46 1.83 1.16
CA ARG A 78 1.75 2.33 1.68
C ARG A 78 2.25 1.48 2.84
N THR A 79 1.33 1.05 3.72
CA THR A 79 1.65 0.15 4.84
C THR A 79 2.11 -1.21 4.35
N GLY A 80 1.38 -1.83 3.42
CA GLY A 80 1.74 -3.13 2.84
C GLY A 80 3.05 -3.08 2.07
N TRP A 81 3.29 -2.00 1.31
CA TRP A 81 4.57 -1.78 0.63
C TRP A 81 5.74 -1.67 1.61
N THR A 82 5.59 -0.87 2.67
CA THR A 82 6.61 -0.77 3.73
C THR A 82 6.84 -2.11 4.43
N ALA A 83 5.78 -2.83 4.78
CA ALA A 83 5.88 -4.14 5.44
C ALA A 83 6.61 -5.16 4.55
N ALA A 84 6.24 -5.23 3.26
CA ALA A 84 6.92 -6.10 2.30
C ALA A 84 8.42 -5.77 2.20
N MET A 85 8.78 -4.48 2.16
CA MET A 85 10.19 -4.03 2.09
C MET A 85 10.97 -4.46 3.33
N LEU A 86 10.42 -4.26 4.51
CA LEU A 86 11.05 -4.66 5.77
C LEU A 86 11.23 -6.17 5.87
N LEU A 87 10.21 -6.96 5.48
CA LEU A 87 10.28 -8.42 5.49
C LEU A 87 11.33 -8.95 4.51
N SER A 88 11.44 -8.35 3.32
CA SER A 88 12.49 -8.71 2.36
C SER A 88 13.89 -8.35 2.85
N ILE A 89 14.08 -7.17 3.45
CA ILE A 89 15.35 -6.79 4.10
C ILE A 89 15.72 -7.78 5.21
N ALA A 90 14.72 -8.31 5.93
CA ALA A 90 14.89 -9.35 6.95
C ALA A 90 15.11 -10.76 6.38
N GLY A 91 15.09 -10.94 5.06
CA GLY A 91 15.34 -12.22 4.39
C GLY A 91 14.17 -13.19 4.36
N VAL A 92 12.94 -12.70 4.57
CA VAL A 92 11.72 -13.51 4.42
C VAL A 92 11.47 -13.81 2.95
N ASP A 93 11.01 -15.02 2.63
CA ASP A 93 10.74 -15.43 1.26
C ASP A 93 9.54 -14.69 0.64
N GLU A 94 9.54 -14.56 -0.69
CA GLU A 94 8.52 -13.80 -1.43
C GLU A 94 7.09 -14.35 -1.26
N GLY A 95 6.96 -15.67 -1.05
CA GLY A 95 5.67 -16.32 -0.83
C GLY A 95 5.06 -15.85 0.49
N THR A 96 5.83 -15.95 1.57
CA THR A 96 5.42 -15.47 2.90
C THR A 96 5.13 -13.95 2.90
N ILE A 97 5.91 -13.16 2.16
CA ILE A 97 5.64 -11.71 2.02
C ILE A 97 4.30 -11.46 1.32
N MET A 98 4.01 -12.21 0.24
CA MET A 98 2.75 -12.08 -0.48
C MET A 98 1.56 -12.55 0.37
N GLU A 99 1.72 -13.65 1.12
CA GLU A 99 0.70 -14.12 2.06
C GLU A 99 0.40 -13.06 3.13
N ASN A 100 1.44 -12.45 3.70
CA ASN A 100 1.28 -11.35 4.67
C ASN A 100 0.53 -10.15 4.05
N TYR A 101 0.88 -9.77 2.83
CA TYR A 101 0.21 -8.69 2.11
C TYR A 101 -1.28 -8.99 1.90
N LEU A 102 -1.61 -10.18 1.40
CA LEU A 102 -2.98 -10.60 1.09
C LEU A 102 -3.86 -10.81 2.33
N ALA A 103 -3.27 -11.13 3.49
CA ALA A 103 -3.99 -11.21 4.77
C ALA A 103 -4.70 -9.89 5.14
N THR A 104 -4.29 -8.76 4.55
CA THR A 104 -5.01 -7.47 4.65
C THR A 104 -6.49 -7.60 4.28
N ASN A 105 -6.83 -8.41 3.28
CA ASN A 105 -8.23 -8.60 2.86
C ASN A 105 -9.05 -9.27 3.98
N ASP A 106 -8.48 -10.22 4.71
CA ASP A 106 -9.16 -10.88 5.83
C ASP A 106 -9.35 -9.94 7.01
N TYR A 107 -8.31 -9.20 7.38
CA TYR A 107 -8.36 -8.26 8.52
C TYR A 107 -9.26 -7.05 8.26
N THR A 108 -9.49 -6.69 7.00
CA THR A 108 -10.30 -5.52 6.62
C THR A 108 -11.67 -5.87 6.06
N ARG A 109 -11.97 -7.16 5.88
CA ARG A 109 -13.22 -7.67 5.27
C ARG A 109 -14.48 -6.98 5.78
N GLN A 110 -14.68 -6.93 7.10
CA GLN A 110 -15.88 -6.31 7.69
C GLN A 110 -16.01 -4.82 7.30
N ARG A 111 -14.91 -4.08 7.29
CA ARG A 111 -14.88 -2.66 6.87
C ARG A 111 -15.22 -2.53 5.39
N VAL A 112 -14.63 -3.39 4.55
CA VAL A 112 -14.85 -3.38 3.09
C VAL A 112 -16.31 -3.70 2.77
N GLU A 113 -16.85 -4.78 3.33
CA GLU A 113 -18.25 -5.18 3.17
C GLU A 113 -19.22 -4.07 3.59
N ALA A 114 -19.01 -3.48 4.77
CA ALA A 114 -19.82 -2.37 5.24
C ALA A 114 -19.76 -1.16 4.30
N THR A 115 -18.58 -0.86 3.76
CA THR A 115 -18.39 0.25 2.81
C THR A 115 -19.11 -0.02 1.48
N LEU A 116 -19.00 -1.23 0.94
CA LEU A 116 -19.66 -1.62 -0.31
C LEU A 116 -21.19 -1.63 -0.17
N ALA A 117 -21.71 -2.04 0.99
CA ALA A 117 -23.15 -2.05 1.27
C ALA A 117 -23.78 -0.64 1.28
N MET A 118 -22.97 0.41 1.46
CA MET A 118 -23.42 1.81 1.39
C MET A 118 -23.52 2.33 -0.05
N MET A 119 -23.11 1.55 -1.05
CA MET A 119 -23.08 1.95 -2.46
C MET A 119 -24.15 1.22 -3.29
N PRO A 120 -24.66 1.83 -4.38
CA PRO A 120 -25.41 1.10 -5.39
C PRO A 120 -24.57 -0.07 -5.95
N PRO A 121 -25.15 -1.25 -6.27
CA PRO A 121 -24.39 -2.43 -6.69
C PRO A 121 -23.43 -2.19 -7.87
N ALA A 122 -23.86 -1.39 -8.85
CA ALA A 122 -23.02 -1.03 -10.00
C ALA A 122 -21.78 -0.22 -9.61
N MET A 123 -21.90 0.66 -8.60
CA MET A 123 -20.78 1.43 -8.07
C MET A 123 -19.89 0.57 -7.17
N ALA A 124 -20.50 -0.27 -6.32
CA ALA A 124 -19.76 -1.19 -5.46
C ALA A 124 -18.77 -2.04 -6.28
N ALA A 125 -19.22 -2.60 -7.40
CA ALA A 125 -18.37 -3.40 -8.29
C ALA A 125 -17.20 -2.61 -8.91
N ILE A 126 -17.37 -1.31 -9.18
CA ILE A 126 -16.31 -0.45 -9.73
C ILE A 126 -15.26 -0.10 -8.67
N TYR A 127 -15.69 0.15 -7.43
CA TYR A 127 -14.83 0.67 -6.37
C TYR A 127 -14.24 -0.41 -5.44
N GLU A 128 -14.75 -1.64 -5.45
CA GLU A 128 -14.20 -2.78 -4.69
C GLU A 128 -12.67 -2.92 -4.79
N PRO A 129 -12.03 -2.83 -5.98
CA PRO A 129 -10.57 -2.95 -6.10
C PRO A 129 -9.80 -1.88 -5.32
N LEU A 130 -10.43 -0.74 -5.01
CA LEU A 130 -9.80 0.34 -4.25
C LEU A 130 -9.85 0.12 -2.74
N LEU A 131 -10.74 -0.76 -2.25
CA LEU A 131 -10.98 -0.97 -0.82
C LEU A 131 -10.12 -2.10 -0.24
N GLY A 132 -9.82 -3.11 -1.05
CA GLY A 132 -8.95 -4.23 -0.71
C GLY A 132 -7.53 -4.10 -1.26
N VAL A 133 -6.86 -5.25 -1.29
CA VAL A 133 -5.58 -5.47 -1.97
C VAL A 133 -5.68 -6.63 -2.95
N ASP A 134 -4.85 -6.61 -3.99
CA ASP A 134 -4.72 -7.64 -5.00
C ASP A 134 -3.23 -7.90 -5.23
N ALA A 135 -2.82 -9.15 -5.41
CA ALA A 135 -1.41 -9.52 -5.58
C ALA A 135 -0.72 -8.70 -6.68
N SER A 136 -1.47 -8.35 -7.74
CA SER A 136 -0.94 -7.55 -8.86
C SER A 136 -0.50 -6.14 -8.45
N TYR A 137 -0.98 -5.59 -7.32
CA TYR A 137 -0.60 -4.27 -6.83
C TYR A 137 0.84 -4.29 -6.31
N LEU A 138 1.12 -5.16 -5.35
CA LEU A 138 2.47 -5.33 -4.83
C LEU A 138 3.43 -5.77 -5.95
N GLN A 139 3.01 -6.75 -6.77
CA GLN A 139 3.79 -7.21 -7.92
C GLN A 139 4.16 -6.11 -8.91
N ALA A 140 3.26 -5.16 -9.17
CA ALA A 140 3.49 -4.11 -10.16
C ALA A 140 4.69 -3.21 -9.80
N GLY A 141 4.84 -2.87 -8.51
CA GLY A 141 5.99 -2.13 -8.03
C GLY A 141 7.21 -3.02 -7.73
N TRP A 142 6.96 -4.21 -7.19
CA TRP A 142 7.99 -5.06 -6.58
C TRP A 142 8.59 -6.08 -7.54
N MET A 143 7.74 -6.89 -8.19
CA MET A 143 8.14 -8.15 -8.81
C MET A 143 8.51 -8.02 -10.29
N LYS A 144 8.47 -6.81 -10.85
CA LYS A 144 9.09 -6.55 -12.16
C LYS A 144 10.61 -6.45 -12.13
N SER A 145 11.24 -6.29 -10.96
CA SER A 145 12.71 -6.20 -10.82
C SER A 145 13.38 -7.53 -10.44
N ALA A 146 12.66 -8.47 -9.83
CA ALA A 146 13.24 -9.75 -9.38
C ALA A 146 13.40 -10.79 -10.51
N ALA A 147 12.64 -10.68 -11.60
CA ALA A 147 12.76 -11.56 -12.77
C ALA A 147 14.03 -11.28 -13.62
N SER A 148 14.89 -10.33 -13.24
CA SER A 148 16.12 -9.99 -13.97
C SER A 148 17.42 -10.29 -13.22
N THR A 149 17.39 -10.98 -12.08
CA THR A 149 18.62 -11.35 -11.35
C THR A 149 19.00 -12.81 -11.63
N ASP A 150 19.27 -13.06 -12.91
CA ASP A 150 20.27 -14.03 -13.35
C ASP A 150 21.20 -13.26 -14.31
N ARG A 151 22.15 -12.52 -13.72
CA ARG A 151 23.34 -11.97 -14.40
C ARG A 151 24.37 -11.46 -13.40
#